data_AF-A0A1V5XZ46-F1
#
_entry.id   AF-A0A1V5XZ46-F1
#
_cell.length_a   1.000
_cell.length_b   1.000
_cell.length_c   1.000
_cell.angle_alpha   90.00
_cell.angle_beta   90.00
_cell.angle_gamma   90.00
#
_symmetry.space_group_name_H-M   'P 1'
#
loop_
_entity.id
_entity.type
_entity.pdbx_description
1 polymer ?
#
loop_
_entity_poly.entity_id
_entity_poly.type
_entity_poly.pdbx_seq_one_letter_code
_entity_poly.pdbx_strand_id
1 'polypeptide(L)'
;MALYKLRQQIVEHPFGTIKFTMRGNYFLLRTRRKVCSEVALLFISYNLKRAYAILGFHELMARLDSIAAYFQSFIMKMQNFECSVKAASLAFD
;
A
#
# COMPACT_ATOMS: atom_id res chain seq x y z
N MET A 1 26.69 -17.53 8.21
CA MET A 1 26.87 -16.87 6.89
C MET A 1 25.81 -17.20 5.84
N ALA A 2 25.15 -18.38 5.86
CA ALA A 2 24.12 -18.73 4.88
C ALA A 2 22.88 -17.79 4.91
N LEU A 3 22.40 -17.40 6.09
CA LEU A 3 21.24 -16.51 6.24
C LEU A 3 21.43 -15.14 5.57
N TYR A 4 22.63 -14.55 5.69
CA TYR A 4 22.92 -13.25 5.11
C TYR A 4 22.92 -13.32 3.58
N LYS A 5 23.50 -14.39 3.00
CA LYS A 5 23.48 -14.64 1.55
C LYS A 5 22.06 -14.83 1.01
N LEU A 6 21.21 -15.56 1.74
CA LEU A 6 19.82 -15.77 1.34
C LEU A 6 19.03 -14.44 1.32
N ARG A 7 19.18 -13.61 2.36
CA ARG A 7 18.54 -12.29 2.40
C ARG A 7 18.97 -11.42 1.23
N GLN A 8 20.27 -11.42 0.91
CA GLN A 8 20.79 -10.70 -0.24
C GLN A 8 20.13 -11.19 -1.53
N GLN A 9 20.08 -12.50 -1.78
CA GLN A 9 19.45 -13.05 -2.99
C GLN A 9 17.98 -12.65 -3.15
N ILE A 10 17.21 -12.72 -2.05
CA ILE A 10 15.78 -12.35 -2.05
C ILE A 10 15.58 -10.87 -2.36
N VAL A 11 16.49 -10.02 -1.90
CA VAL A 11 16.41 -8.56 -2.04
C VAL A 11 16.95 -8.10 -3.39
N GLU A 12 18.09 -8.62 -3.85
CA GLU A 12 18.72 -8.19 -5.11
C GLU A 12 17.82 -8.42 -6.33
N HIS A 13 17.05 -9.51 -6.35
CA HIS A 13 16.14 -9.81 -7.45
C HIS A 13 15.08 -8.71 -7.71
N PRO A 14 14.21 -8.32 -6.74
CA PRO A 14 13.26 -7.23 -6.93
C PRO A 14 13.93 -5.89 -7.21
N PHE A 15 15.07 -5.59 -6.57
CA PHE A 15 15.81 -4.37 -6.86
C PHE A 15 16.31 -4.33 -8.31
N GLY A 16 16.81 -5.46 -8.84
CA GLY A 16 17.19 -5.61 -10.24
C GLY A 16 16.00 -5.40 -11.20
N THR A 17 14.85 -6.03 -10.94
CA THR A 17 13.64 -5.84 -11.76
C THR A 17 13.19 -4.38 -11.79
N ILE A 18 13.15 -3.72 -10.62
CA ILE A 18 12.70 -2.33 -10.52
C ILE A 18 13.65 -1.39 -11.26
N LYS A 19 14.96 -1.56 -11.06
CA LYS A 19 15.97 -0.67 -11.63
C LYS A 19 16.09 -0.82 -13.15
N PHE A 20 16.11 -2.06 -13.66
CA PHE A 20 16.39 -2.31 -15.08
C PHE A 20 15.12 -2.57 -15.90
N THR A 21 14.25 -3.50 -15.48
CA THR A 21 13.05 -3.87 -16.25
C THR A 21 11.99 -2.77 -16.21
N MET A 22 11.79 -2.13 -15.05
CA MET A 22 10.82 -1.05 -14.89
C MET A 22 11.39 0.35 -15.17
N ARG A 23 12.62 0.44 -15.70
CA ARG A 23 13.32 1.70 -16.02
C ARG A 23 13.45 2.66 -14.82
N GLY A 24 13.55 2.12 -13.60
CA GLY A 24 13.77 2.88 -12.37
C GLY A 24 15.22 3.26 -12.10
N ASN A 25 16.07 3.25 -13.13
CA ASN A 25 17.50 3.55 -13.03
C ASN A 25 17.81 5.06 -13.02
N TYR A 26 16.85 5.91 -13.39
CA TYR A 26 16.95 7.36 -13.32
C TYR A 26 15.65 7.97 -12.82
N PHE A 27 15.73 9.17 -12.22
CA PHE A 27 14.56 9.92 -11.75
C PHE A 27 14.13 10.94 -12.79
N LEU A 28 12.83 11.07 -12.98
CA LEU A 28 12.23 12.08 -13.86
C LEU A 28 12.07 13.41 -13.14
N LEU A 29 11.80 13.38 -11.84
CA LEU A 29 11.51 14.58 -11.06
C LEU A 29 12.76 15.16 -10.40
N ARG A 30 12.75 16.47 -10.23
CA ARG A 30 13.77 17.22 -9.46
C ARG A 30 13.23 17.53 -8.07
N THR A 31 14.12 17.61 -7.07
CA THR A 31 13.84 17.84 -5.64
C THR A 31 13.48 16.58 -4.84
N ARG A 32 14.11 16.42 -3.66
CA ARG A 32 13.95 15.26 -2.76
C ARG A 32 12.49 14.88 -2.50
N ARG A 33 11.61 15.85 -2.19
CA ARG A 33 10.20 15.57 -1.92
C ARG A 33 9.51 14.85 -3.08
N LYS A 34 9.76 15.30 -4.32
CA LYS A 34 9.15 14.72 -5.52
C LYS A 34 9.75 13.36 -5.85
N VAL A 35 11.09 13.23 -5.72
CA VAL A 35 11.80 11.96 -5.93
C VAL A 35 11.33 10.89 -4.93
N CYS A 36 11.10 11.25 -3.66
CA CYS A 36 10.54 10.30 -2.68
C CYS A 36 9.18 9.76 -3.12
N SER A 37 8.29 10.60 -3.66
CA SER A 37 7.00 10.16 -4.19
C SER A 37 7.16 9.27 -5.43
N GLU A 38 8.08 9.61 -6.34
CA GLU A 38 8.39 8.80 -7.52
C GLU A 38 8.86 7.38 -7.14
N VAL A 39 9.79 7.30 -6.19
CA VAL A 39 10.28 6.02 -5.64
C VAL A 39 9.14 5.24 -4.98
N ALA A 40 8.31 5.90 -4.17
CA ALA A 40 7.18 5.25 -3.50
C ALA A 40 6.19 4.64 -4.53
N LEU A 41 5.85 5.39 -5.58
CA LEU A 41 4.99 4.90 -6.66
C LEU A 41 5.61 3.73 -7.42
N LEU A 42 6.92 3.77 -7.67
CA LEU A 42 7.64 2.70 -8.34
C LEU A 42 7.55 1.38 -7.54
N PHE A 43 7.82 1.41 -6.24
CA PHE A 43 7.71 0.23 -5.38
C PHE A 43 6.27 -0.26 -5.21
N ILE A 44 5.29 0.65 -5.08
CA ILE A 44 3.87 0.28 -5.04
C ILE A 44 3.47 -0.43 -6.33
N SER A 45 3.84 0.12 -7.49
CA SER A 45 3.51 -0.49 -8.78
C SER A 45 4.15 -1.87 -8.96
N TYR A 46 5.38 -2.08 -8.48
CA TYR A 46 6.02 -3.40 -8.47
C TYR A 46 5.26 -4.39 -7.58
N ASN A 47 4.87 -3.96 -6.37
CA ASN A 47 4.11 -4.80 -5.45
C ASN A 47 2.73 -5.17 -6.04
N LEU A 48 2.05 -4.24 -6.70
CA LEU A 48 0.77 -4.51 -7.38
C LEU A 48 0.95 -5.49 -8.55
N LYS A 49 1.97 -5.32 -9.39
CA LYS A 49 2.31 -6.28 -10.44
C LYS A 49 2.58 -7.67 -9.88
N ARG A 50 3.31 -7.75 -8.76
CA ARG A 50 3.61 -9.02 -8.10
C ARG A 50 2.34 -9.65 -7.51
N ALA A 51 1.51 -8.88 -6.83
CA ALA A 51 0.24 -9.35 -6.28
C ALA A 51 -0.67 -9.90 -7.38
N TYR A 52 -0.79 -9.17 -8.50
CA TYR A 52 -1.52 -9.63 -9.67
C TYR A 52 -0.94 -10.94 -10.24
N ALA A 53 0.39 -11.06 -10.34
CA ALA A 53 1.01 -12.27 -10.89
C ALA A 53 0.84 -13.51 -9.99
N ILE A 54 0.80 -13.33 -8.66
CA ILE A 54 0.66 -14.45 -7.71
C ILE A 54 -0.81 -14.84 -7.53
N LEU A 55 -1.71 -13.87 -7.41
CA LEU A 55 -3.11 -14.08 -7.05
C LEU A 55 -4.05 -14.14 -8.26
N GLY A 56 -3.69 -13.47 -9.37
CA GLY A 56 -4.59 -13.22 -10.48
C GLY A 56 -5.61 -12.11 -10.19
N PHE A 57 -6.36 -11.72 -11.22
CA PHE A 57 -7.27 -10.57 -11.17
C PHE A 57 -8.45 -10.79 -10.21
N HIS A 58 -9.15 -11.92 -10.36
CA HIS A 58 -10.40 -12.18 -9.65
C HIS A 58 -10.19 -12.30 -8.13
N GLU A 59 -9.17 -13.04 -7.71
CA GLU A 59 -8.86 -13.21 -6.29
C GLU A 59 -8.35 -11.91 -5.66
N LEU A 60 -7.60 -11.10 -6.41
CA LEU A 60 -7.17 -9.79 -5.96
C LEU A 60 -8.36 -8.85 -5.71
N MET A 61 -9.31 -8.78 -6.65
CA MET A 61 -10.51 -7.95 -6.50
C MET A 61 -11.38 -8.41 -5.33
N ALA A 62 -11.64 -9.72 -5.21
CA ALA A 62 -12.42 -10.25 -4.09
C ALA A 62 -11.80 -9.90 -2.72
N ARG A 63 -10.46 -9.92 -2.60
CA ARG A 63 -9.78 -9.49 -1.39
C ARG A 63 -9.93 -7.98 -1.16
N LEU A 64 -9.79 -7.16 -2.19
CA LEU A 64 -9.99 -5.71 -2.07
C LEU A 64 -11.41 -5.37 -1.63
N ASP A 65 -12.42 -6.05 -2.20
CA ASP A 65 -13.82 -5.87 -1.82
C ASP A 65 -14.06 -6.24 -0.35
N SER A 66 -13.46 -7.35 0.12
CA SER A 66 -13.56 -7.75 1.52
C SER A 66 -12.93 -6.71 2.46
N ILE A 67 -11.78 -6.14 2.10
CA ILE A 67 -11.10 -5.09 2.88
C ILE A 67 -11.95 -3.82 2.91
N ALA A 68 -12.54 -3.45 1.77
CA ALA A 68 -13.43 -2.29 1.67
C ALA A 68 -14.66 -2.44 2.58
N ALA A 69 -15.24 -3.64 2.66
CA ALA A 69 -16.36 -3.91 3.56
C ALA A 69 -15.98 -3.75 5.04
N TYR A 70 -14.80 -4.24 5.45
CA TYR A 70 -14.30 -4.02 6.81
C TYR A 70 -14.09 -2.53 7.10
N PHE A 71 -13.50 -1.80 6.15
CA PHE A 71 -13.25 -0.36 6.30
C PHE A 71 -14.57 0.43 6.38
N GLN A 72 -15.58 0.05 5.60
CA GLN A 72 -16.90 0.67 5.66
C GLN A 72 -17.57 0.45 7.01
N SER A 73 -17.49 -0.76 7.56
CA SER A 73 -18.01 -1.06 8.90
C SER A 73 -17.31 -0.24 9.98
N PHE A 74 -16.00 0.01 9.82
CA PHE A 74 -15.22 0.85 10.72
C PHE A 74 -15.62 2.32 10.62
N ILE A 75 -15.77 2.88 9.42
CA ILE A 75 -16.23 4.27 9.23
C ILE A 75 -17.60 4.48 9.86
N MET A 76 -18.55 3.56 9.59
CA MET A 76 -19.89 3.63 10.17
C MET A 76 -19.84 3.64 11.71
N LYS A 77 -18.95 2.82 12.31
CA LYS A 77 -18.76 2.79 13.76
C LYS A 77 -18.18 4.10 14.30
N MET A 78 -17.24 4.71 13.58
CA MET A 78 -16.65 6.01 13.96
C MET A 78 -17.67 7.15 13.90
N GLN A 79 -18.51 7.19 12.85
CA GLN A 79 -19.57 8.19 12.71
C GLN A 79 -20.62 8.07 13.83
N ASN A 80 -20.98 6.84 14.21
CA ASN A 80 -21.91 6.60 15.32
C ASN A 80 -21.35 7.09 16.65
N PHE A 81 -20.04 6.95 16.88
CA PHE A 81 -19.39 7.45 18.09
C PHE A 81 -19.43 8.98 18.17
N GLU A 82 -19.12 9.68 17.08
CA GLU A 82 -19.24 11.14 17.02
C GLU A 82 -20.68 11.62 17.26
N CYS A 83 -21.67 10.89 16.75
CA CYS A 83 -23.08 11.20 16.96
C CYS A 83 -23.49 11.02 18.43
N SER A 84 -23.04 9.95 19.09
CA SER A 84 -23.30 9.72 20.53
C SER A 84 -22.65 10.79 21.41
N VAL A 85 -21.44 11.26 21.07
CA VAL A 85 -20.78 12.35 21.80
C VAL A 85 -21.54 13.68 21.61
N LYS A 86 -22.00 13.99 20.39
CA LYS A 86 -22.82 15.18 20.12
C LYS A 86 -24.18 15.14 20.81
N ALA A 87 -24.82 13.98 20.88
CA ALA A 87 -26.08 13.80 21.60
C ALA A 87 -25.91 13.99 23.12
N ALA A 88 -24.78 13.53 23.68
CA ALA A 88 -24.46 13.71 25.09
C ALA A 88 -24.15 15.18 25.46
N SER A 89 -23.54 15.96 24.56
CA SER A 89 -23.31 17.40 24.81
C SER A 89 -24.59 18.22 24.77
N LEU A 90 -25.52 17.93 23.86
CA LEU A 90 -26.81 18.61 23.74
C LEU A 90 -27.79 18.31 24.89
N ALA A 91 -27.56 17.24 25.66
CA ALA A 91 -28.36 16.89 26.83
C ALA A 91 -27.86 17.55 28.13
N PHE A 92 -26.72 18.25 28.07
CA PHE A 92 -26.08 18.90 29.20
C PHE A 92 -26.18 20.44 29.15
N ASP A 93 -26.75 20.97 28.07
CA ASP A 93 -27.21 22.37 27.91
C ASP A 93 -28.72 22.46 28.23
#